data_AF-A0A975TS34-F1
#
_entry.id   AF-A0A975TS34-F1
#
_cell.length_a   1.000
_cell.length_b   1.000
_cell.length_c   1.000
_cell.angle_alpha   90.00
_cell.angle_beta   90.00
_cell.angle_gamma   90.00
#
_symmetry.space_group_name_H-M   'P 1'
#
loop_
_entity.id
_entity.type
_entity.pdbx_description
1 polymer ?
#
loop_
_entity_poly.entity_id
_entity_poly.type
_entity_poly.pdbx_seq_one_letter_code
_entity_poly.pdbx_strand_id
1 'polypeptide(L)' 'MARAMAARTAPVRPSVAGALRAVEYLLLSGGQRTARRNAWTAVLEDRRRAKDRVEAQHVMEAVSKATSRAT' A
#
# COMPACT_ATOMS: atom_id res chain seq x y z
N MET A 1 -26.63 -38.31 43.06
CA MET A 1 -25.50 -37.34 42.99
C MET A 1 -24.60 -37.70 41.81
N ALA A 2 -24.78 -37.06 40.65
CA ALA A 2 -23.91 -37.28 39.48
C ALA A 2 -23.19 -35.98 39.17
N ARG A 3 -21.93 -35.86 39.62
CA ARG A 3 -21.06 -34.72 39.33
C ARG A 3 -20.40 -34.99 37.98
N ALA A 4 -20.83 -34.28 36.94
CA ALA A 4 -20.18 -34.28 35.65
C ALA A 4 -18.71 -33.83 35.82
N MET A 5 -17.77 -34.71 35.45
CA MET A 5 -16.36 -34.35 35.32
C MET A 5 -16.23 -33.38 34.14
N ALA A 6 -15.94 -32.13 34.43
CA ALA A 6 -15.48 -31.18 33.42
C ALA A 6 -14.17 -31.73 32.84
N ALA A 7 -14.23 -32.20 31.59
CA ALA A 7 -13.04 -32.56 30.82
C ALA A 7 -12.14 -31.33 30.76
N ARG A 8 -11.00 -31.40 31.44
CA ARG A 8 -10.01 -30.33 31.44
C ARG A 8 -9.39 -30.31 30.04
N THR A 9 -9.76 -29.34 29.22
CA THR A 9 -9.13 -29.12 27.93
C THR A 9 -7.65 -28.82 28.16
N ALA A 10 -6.77 -29.70 27.67
CA ALA A 10 -5.35 -29.45 27.70
C ALA A 10 -5.04 -28.22 26.82
N PRO A 11 -4.14 -27.31 27.24
CA PRO A 11 -3.77 -26.18 26.41
C PRO A 11 -3.13 -26.70 25.11
N VAL A 12 -3.61 -26.18 23.97
CA VAL A 12 -3.01 -26.47 22.67
C VAL A 12 -1.59 -25.91 22.70
N ARG A 13 -0.61 -26.81 22.62
CA ARG A 13 0.79 -26.40 22.49
C ARG A 13 0.99 -25.82 21.09
N PRO A 14 1.54 -24.60 20.95
CA PRO A 14 1.81 -24.05 19.63
C PRO A 14 2.81 -24.94 18.90
N SER A 15 2.52 -25.24 17.63
CA SER A 15 3.50 -25.89 16.77
C SER A 15 4.58 -24.89 16.37
N VAL A 16 5.79 -25.38 16.10
CA VAL A 16 6.90 -24.55 15.60
C VAL A 16 6.49 -23.80 14.33
N ALA A 17 5.78 -24.45 13.41
CA ALA A 17 5.26 -23.82 12.20
C ALA A 17 4.28 -22.67 12.50
N GLY A 18 3.42 -22.83 13.52
CA GLY A 18 2.51 -21.77 13.96
C GLY A 18 3.27 -20.57 14.55
N ALA A 19 4.29 -20.83 15.38
CA ALA A 19 5.14 -19.79 15.94
C ALA A 19 5.90 -19.02 14.86
N LEU A 20 6.48 -19.72 13.88
CA LEU A 20 7.20 -19.09 12.77
C LEU A 20 6.27 -18.22 11.91
N ARG A 21 5.05 -18.68 11.60
CA ARG A 21 4.05 -17.86 10.89
C ARG A 21 3.64 -16.61 11.67
N ALA A 22 3.52 -16.70 12.99
CA ALA A 22 3.20 -15.54 13.82
C ALA A 22 4.33 -14.50 13.80
N VAL A 23 5.59 -14.95 13.88
CA VAL A 23 6.76 -14.08 13.76
C VAL A 23 6.84 -13.44 12.37
N GLU A 24 6.62 -14.22 11.31
CA GLU A 24 6.56 -13.71 9.94
C GLU A 24 5.48 -12.63 9.79
N TYR A 25 4.27 -12.87 10.30
CA TYR A 25 3.21 -11.88 10.27
C TYR A 25 3.58 -10.61 11.06
N LEU A 26 4.17 -10.75 12.25
CA LEU A 26 4.62 -9.62 13.06
C LEU A 26 5.68 -8.78 12.32
N LEU A 27 6.70 -9.43 11.76
CA LEU A 27 7.81 -8.76 11.08
C LEU A 27 7.38 -8.15 9.74
N LEU A 28 6.60 -8.89 8.95
CA LEU A 28 6.32 -8.50 7.56
C LEU A 28 5.04 -7.67 7.41
N SER A 29 4.07 -7.75 8.33
CA SER A 29 2.79 -7.02 8.16
C SER A 29 2.98 -5.50 8.15
N GLY A 30 3.95 -4.98 8.90
CA GLY A 30 4.32 -3.56 8.88
C GLY A 30 4.79 -3.10 7.51
N GLY A 31 5.78 -3.80 6.94
CA GLY A 31 6.31 -3.51 5.61
C GLY A 31 5.24 -3.59 4.51
N GLN A 32 4.34 -4.57 4.58
CA GLN A 32 3.25 -4.72 3.62
C GLN A 32 2.22 -3.58 3.69
N ARG A 33 1.94 -3.03 4.89
CA ARG A 33 1.07 -1.85 5.01
C ARG A 33 1.72 -0.60 4.45
N THR A 34 3.02 -0.41 4.71
CA THR A 34 3.79 0.71 4.16
C THR A 34 3.90 0.62 2.64
N ALA A 35 4.18 -0.56 2.09
CA ALA A 35 4.24 -0.78 0.65
C ALA A 35 2.93 -0.39 -0.05
N ARG A 36 1.77 -0.78 0.50
CA ARG A 36 0.46 -0.39 -0.05
C ARG A 36 0.24 1.12 -0.03
N ARG A 37 0.61 1.79 1.07
CA ARG A 37 0.52 3.26 1.17
C ARG A 37 1.43 3.94 0.15
N ASN A 38 2.69 3.50 0.08
CA ASN A 38 3.67 4.04 -0.86
C ASN A 38 3.21 3.86 -2.32
N ALA A 39 2.68 2.68 -2.66
CA ALA A 39 2.15 2.41 -3.99
C ALA A 39 0.98 3.34 -4.33
N TRP A 40 0.05 3.54 -3.40
CA TRP A 40 -1.05 4.47 -3.60
C TRP A 40 -0.59 5.92 -3.76
N THR A 41 0.34 6.38 -2.92
CA THR A 41 0.94 7.71 -3.03
C THR A 41 1.63 7.90 -4.39
N ALA A 42 2.42 6.92 -4.84
CA ALA A 42 3.09 6.99 -6.14
C ALA A 42 2.09 7.14 -7.30
N VAL A 43 0.97 6.41 -7.27
CA VAL A 43 -0.09 6.53 -8.28
C VAL A 43 -0.72 7.91 -8.29
N LEU A 44 -0.95 8.52 -7.11
CA LEU A 44 -1.49 9.88 -7.02
C LEU A 44 -0.50 10.92 -7.56
N GLU A 45 0.77 10.79 -7.21
CA GLU A 45 1.85 11.63 -7.72
C GLU A 45 2.00 11.51 -9.24
N ASP A 46 1.97 10.31 -9.80
CA ASP A 46 2.07 10.10 -11.24
C ASP A 46 0.89 10.72 -12.00
N ARG A 47 -0.32 10.63 -11.44
CA ARG A 47 -1.50 11.31 -12.00
C ARG A 47 -1.34 12.83 -11.98
N ARG A 48 -0.82 13.39 -10.89
CA ARG A 48 -0.52 14.82 -10.78
C ARG A 48 0.50 15.22 -11.85
N ARG A 49 1.64 14.53 -11.93
CA ARG A 49 2.69 14.80 -12.93
C ARG A 49 2.19 14.67 -14.35
N ALA A 50 1.31 13.71 -14.64
CA ALA A 50 0.72 13.55 -15.96
C ALA A 50 -0.14 14.77 -16.34
N LYS A 51 -0.95 15.28 -15.40
CA LYS A 51 -1.74 16.50 -15.61
C LYS A 51 -0.83 17.71 -15.83
N ASP A 52 0.19 17.87 -14.98
CA ASP A 52 1.11 19.00 -15.05
C ASP A 52 1.87 19.02 -16.38
N ARG A 53 2.25 17.84 -16.93
CA ARG A 53 2.85 17.74 -18.27
C ARG A 53 1.91 18.20 -19.39
N VAL A 54 0.63 17.85 -19.31
CA VAL A 54 -0.38 18.27 -20.31
C VAL A 54 -0.59 19.78 -20.24
N GLU A 55 -0.70 20.33 -19.03
CA GLU A 55 -0.85 21.77 -18.83
C GLU A 55 0.38 22.55 -19.34
N ALA A 56 1.58 22.07 -19.02
CA ALA A 56 2.82 22.64 -19.55
C ALA A 56 2.87 22.58 -21.09
N GLN A 57 2.44 21.47 -21.70
CA GLN A 57 2.37 21.33 -23.15
C GLN A 57 1.46 22.40 -23.78
N HIS A 58 0.26 22.62 -23.22
CA HIS A 58 -0.65 23.65 -23.72
C HIS A 58 -0.06 25.06 -23.62
N VAL A 59 0.64 25.37 -22.52
CA VAL A 59 1.32 26.68 -22.35
C VAL A 59 2.42 26.83 -23.40
N MET A 60 3.26 25.82 -23.59
CA MET A 60 4.33 25.86 -24.60
C MET A 60 3.78 26.02 -26.01
N GLU A 61 2.69 25.33 -26.36
CA GLU A 61 2.03 25.49 -27.65
C GLU A 61 1.43 26.89 -27.83
N ALA A 62 0.81 27.46 -26.79
CA ALA A 62 0.28 28.81 -26.83
C ALA A 62 1.38 29.84 -27.05
N VAL A 63 2.50 29.72 -26.33
CA VAL A 63 3.68 30.58 -26.49
C VAL A 63 4.27 30.45 -27.89
N SER A 64 4.47 29.22 -28.39
CA SER A 64 4.97 28.98 -29.74
C SER A 64 4.10 29.61 -30.82
N LYS A 65 2.76 29.48 -30.70
CA LYS A 65 1.81 30.10 -31.63
C LYS A 65 1.88 31.64 -31.58
N ALA A 66 1.98 32.21 -30.37
CA ALA A 66 2.11 33.66 -30.21
C ALA A 66 3.41 34.18 -30.85
N THR A 67 4.54 33.51 -30.62
CA THR A 67 5.82 33.86 -31.25
C THR A 67 5.75 33.80 -32.77
N SER A 68 5.16 32.74 -33.34
CA SER A 68 5.03 32.60 -34.81
C SER A 68 4.16 33.68 -35.47
N ARG A 69 3.26 34.33 -34.72
CA ARG A 69 2.44 35.43 -35.24
C ARG A 69 3.19 36.78 -35.23
N ALA A 70 4.22 36.90 -34.40
CA ALA A 70 4.99 38.13 -34.25
C ALA A 70 6.15 38.26 -35.25
N THR A 71 6.49 37.19 -35.97
CA THR A 71 7.52 37.11 -37.02
C THR A 71 6.88 37.04 -38.40
#